data_AF-A0A8T7AHA7-F1
#
_entry.id   AF-A0A8T7AHA7-F1
#
_cell.length_a   1.000
_cell.length_b   1.000
_cell.length_c   1.000
_cell.angle_alpha   90.00
_cell.angle_beta   90.00
_cell.angle_gamma   90.00
#
_symmetry.space_group_name_H-M   'P 1'
#
loop_
_entity.id
_entity.type
_entity.pdbx_description
1 polymer ?
#
loop_
_entity_poly.entity_id
_entity_poly.type
_entity_poly.pdbx_seq_one_letter_code
_entity_poly.pdbx_strand_id
1 'polypeptide(L)'
;MHAFPHRYKVTGRAGVDGDVILSSPELPDIASQPPREFDGPGDRWSPESLLTAAVADCFILGFRAITAASRMPFTQLDVEVEGVLDMA
;
A
#
# COMPACT_ATOMS: atom_id res chain seq x y z
N MET A 1 -21.24 4.23 -9.43
CA MET A 1 -19.91 4.58 -9.96
C MET A 1 -19.89 6.09 -10.10
N HIS A 2 -18.91 6.78 -9.49
CA HIS A 2 -18.81 8.23 -9.66
C HIS A 2 -18.37 8.55 -11.11
N ALA A 3 -18.64 9.77 -11.57
CA ALA A 3 -18.14 10.20 -12.89
C ALA A 3 -16.62 10.39 -12.85
N PHE A 4 -15.96 10.04 -13.96
CA PHE A 4 -14.53 10.29 -14.13
C PHE A 4 -14.26 11.77 -14.43
N PRO A 5 -13.09 12.31 -14.03
CA PRO A 5 -11.96 11.62 -13.40
C PRO A 5 -12.11 11.47 -11.87
N HIS A 6 -11.62 10.35 -11.33
CA HIS A 6 -11.38 10.19 -9.89
C HIS A 6 -9.99 10.73 -9.54
N ARG A 7 -9.87 11.37 -8.37
CA ARG A 7 -8.62 11.94 -7.88
C ARG A 7 -8.33 11.38 -6.50
N TYR A 8 -7.14 10.80 -6.36
CA TYR A 8 -6.61 10.30 -5.10
C TYR A 8 -5.41 11.16 -4.76
N LYS A 9 -5.39 11.75 -3.55
CA LYS A 9 -4.36 12.70 -3.14
C LYS A 9 -3.75 12.27 -1.82
N VAL A 10 -2.43 12.11 -1.83
CA VAL A 10 -1.62 11.88 -0.63
C VAL A 10 -0.67 13.06 -0.45
N THR A 11 -0.45 13.48 0.79
CA THR A 11 0.57 14.46 1.17
C THR A 11 1.57 13.80 2.10
N GLY A 12 2.85 13.80 1.73
CA GLY A 12 3.94 13.42 2.63
C GLY A 12 4.50 14.66 3.34
N ARG A 13 4.72 14.57 4.65
CA ARG A 13 5.41 15.60 5.43
C ARG A 13 6.50 14.96 6.28
N ALA A 14 7.65 15.61 6.35
CA ALA A 14 8.77 15.16 7.16
C ALA A 14 9.52 16.36 7.73
N GLY A 15 10.15 16.17 8.90
CA GLY A 15 11.13 17.09 9.47
C GLY A 15 12.55 16.76 8.99
N VAL A 16 13.55 17.37 9.63
CA VAL A 16 14.97 17.00 9.44
C VAL A 16 15.21 15.56 9.88
N ASP A 17 14.55 15.17 10.96
CA ASP A 17 14.59 13.82 11.54
C ASP A 17 13.16 13.30 11.76
N GLY A 18 13.04 11.98 11.97
CA GLY A 18 11.78 11.32 12.31
C GLY A 18 11.02 10.77 11.09
N ASP A 19 9.76 10.36 11.34
CA ASP A 19 8.92 9.67 10.36
C ASP A 19 8.47 10.60 9.24
N VAL A 20 8.35 10.05 8.03
CA VAL A 20 7.54 10.64 6.97
C VAL A 20 6.07 10.33 7.30
N ILE A 21 5.25 11.36 7.46
CA ILE A 21 3.82 11.21 7.70
C ILE A 21 3.07 11.38 6.38
N LEU A 22 2.43 10.30 5.94
CA LEU A 22 1.58 10.24 4.76
C LEU A 22 0.11 10.46 5.15
N SER A 23 -0.50 11.53 4.66
CA SER A 23 -1.89 11.89 4.93
C SER A 23 -2.73 11.87 3.65
N SER A 24 -3.97 11.40 3.76
CA SER A 24 -5.02 11.54 2.74
C SER A 24 -6.30 12.04 3.42
N PRO A 25 -7.18 12.81 2.74
CA PRO A 25 -8.46 13.22 3.32
C PRO A 25 -9.22 12.01 3.86
N GLU A 26 -9.72 12.13 5.09
CA GLU A 26 -10.59 11.14 5.76
C GLU A 26 -9.93 9.78 6.07
N LEU A 27 -8.63 9.62 5.82
CA LEU A 27 -7.88 8.42 6.17
C LEU A 27 -6.95 8.69 7.37
N PRO A 28 -6.70 7.68 8.21
CA PRO A 28 -5.62 7.75 9.20
C PRO A 28 -4.27 8.01 8.54
N ASP A 29 -3.42 8.75 9.23
CA ASP A 29 -2.05 8.97 8.80
C ASP A 29 -1.24 7.66 8.85
N ILE A 30 -0.33 7.49 7.88
CA ILE A 30 0.63 6.39 7.85
C ILE A 30 2.02 6.96 8.13
N ALA A 31 2.68 6.46 9.16
CA ALA A 31 4.08 6.76 9.42
C ALA A 31 4.97 5.81 8.62
N SER A 32 5.92 6.37 7.87
CA SER A 32 6.91 5.60 7.12
C SER A 32 8.35 6.04 7.41
N GLN A 33 9.26 5.11 7.20
CA GLN A 33 10.72 5.30 7.30
C GLN A 33 11.40 4.57 6.13
N PRO A 34 12.68 4.86 5.84
CA PRO A 34 13.47 4.01 4.98
C PRO A 34 13.45 2.55 5.49
N PRO A 35 13.55 1.55 4.60
CA PRO A 35 13.70 0.16 5.00
C PRO A 35 15.12 -0.10 5.53
N ARG A 36 15.38 -1.30 6.08
CA ARG A 36 16.69 -1.65 6.68
C ARG A 36 17.82 -1.56 5.67
N GLU A 37 17.52 -1.88 4.42
CA GLU A 37 18.41 -1.91 3.27
C GLU A 37 18.92 -0.52 2.89
N PHE A 38 18.24 0.54 3.37
CA PHE A 38 18.63 1.95 3.22
C PHE A 38 18.87 2.62 4.58
N ASP A 39 19.49 1.89 5.52
CA ASP A 39 19.87 2.36 6.87
C ASP A 39 18.70 2.84 7.75
N GLY A 40 17.47 2.42 7.43
CA GLY A 40 16.30 2.71 8.24
C GLY A 40 16.10 1.74 9.42
N PRO A 41 15.19 2.06 10.36
CA PRO A 41 14.97 1.25 11.55
C PRO A 41 14.34 -0.12 11.25
N GLY A 42 13.61 -0.23 10.13
CA GLY A 42 13.01 -1.49 9.67
C GLY A 42 11.85 -2.00 10.51
N ASP A 43 11.16 -1.11 11.21
CA ASP A 43 9.98 -1.37 12.05
C ASP A 43 8.77 -0.50 11.66
N ARG A 44 8.89 0.24 10.55
CA ARG A 44 7.84 1.03 9.92
C ARG A 44 7.59 0.56 8.50
N TRP A 45 6.46 0.97 7.94
CA TRP A 45 6.23 0.88 6.50
C TRP A 45 7.30 1.68 5.75
N SER A 46 7.83 1.11 4.67
CA SER A 46 8.69 1.85 3.74
C SER A 46 7.96 2.14 2.43
N PRO A 47 8.47 3.04 1.57
CA PRO A 47 7.91 3.24 0.23
C PRO A 47 7.79 1.93 -0.57
N GLU A 48 8.79 1.06 -0.46
CA GLU A 48 8.84 -0.25 -1.11
C GLU A 48 7.73 -1.19 -0.56
N SER A 49 7.61 -1.29 0.77
CA SER A 49 6.55 -2.10 1.40
C SER A 49 5.15 -1.55 1.12
N LEU A 50 4.98 -0.23 1.03
CA LEU A 50 3.69 0.39 0.70
C LEU A 50 3.29 0.10 -0.75
N LEU A 51 4.26 0.11 -1.67
CA LEU A 51 4.01 -0.23 -3.07
C LEU A 51 3.59 -1.70 -3.23
N THR A 52 4.31 -2.63 -2.61
CA THR A 52 3.95 -4.06 -2.66
C THR A 52 2.62 -4.35 -1.94
N ALA A 53 2.33 -3.66 -0.83
CA ALA A 53 1.04 -3.74 -0.16
C ALA A 53 -0.12 -3.25 -1.05
N ALA A 54 0.07 -2.17 -1.80
CA ALA A 54 -0.95 -1.70 -2.74
C ALA A 54 -1.25 -2.72 -3.85
N VAL A 55 -0.23 -3.47 -4.31
CA VAL A 55 -0.41 -4.57 -5.28
C VAL A 55 -1.21 -5.71 -4.66
N ALA A 56 -0.86 -6.14 -3.44
CA ALA A 56 -1.58 -7.20 -2.73
C ALA A 56 -3.06 -6.83 -2.52
N ASP A 57 -3.32 -5.62 -2.03
CA ASP A 57 -4.67 -5.10 -1.82
C ASP A 57 -5.49 -5.07 -3.10
N CYS A 58 -4.93 -4.51 -4.18
CA CYS A 58 -5.60 -4.43 -5.48
C CYS A 58 -5.97 -5.82 -6.03
N PHE A 59 -5.07 -6.80 -5.89
CA PHE A 59 -5.34 -8.18 -6.29
C PHE A 59 -6.50 -8.78 -5.49
N ILE A 60 -6.48 -8.63 -4.16
CA ILE A 60 -7.56 -9.14 -3.28
C ILE A 60 -8.90 -8.49 -3.63
N LEU A 61 -8.93 -7.18 -3.86
CA LEU A 61 -10.16 -6.47 -4.26
C LEU A 61 -10.68 -6.96 -5.61
N GLY A 62 -9.80 -7.19 -6.58
CA GLY A 62 -10.15 -7.79 -7.87
C GLY A 62 -10.71 -9.21 -7.72
N PHE A 63 -10.04 -10.06 -6.94
CA PHE A 63 -10.50 -11.41 -6.63
C PHE A 63 -11.90 -11.41 -5.99
N ARG A 64 -12.14 -10.51 -5.04
CA ARG A 64 -13.46 -10.34 -4.40
C ARG A 64 -14.54 -9.94 -5.40
N ALA A 65 -14.23 -9.09 -6.38
CA ALA A 65 -15.17 -8.71 -7.42
C ALA A 65 -15.55 -9.92 -8.31
N ILE A 66 -14.55 -10.72 -8.69
CA ILE A 66 -14.77 -11.92 -9.52
C ILE A 66 -15.55 -12.98 -8.77
N THR A 67 -15.14 -13.34 -7.55
CA THR A 67 -15.82 -14.37 -6.74
C THR A 67 -17.28 -14.02 -6.45
N ALA A 68 -17.57 -12.74 -6.20
CA ALA A 68 -18.94 -12.25 -6.07
C ALA A 68 -19.74 -12.45 -7.36
N ALA A 69 -19.19 -12.09 -8.52
CA ALA A 69 -19.85 -12.27 -9.83
C ALA A 69 -20.07 -13.76 -10.17
N SER A 70 -19.12 -14.62 -9.80
CA SER A 70 -19.15 -16.06 -10.03
C SER A 70 -19.94 -16.85 -8.99
N ARG A 71 -20.45 -16.22 -7.93
CA ARG A 71 -21.12 -16.87 -6.78
C ARG A 71 -20.27 -17.97 -6.14
N MET A 72 -18.96 -17.78 -6.15
CA MET A 72 -17.99 -18.69 -5.55
C MET A 72 -17.71 -18.25 -4.10
N PRO A 73 -18.14 -19.00 -3.08
CA PRO A 73 -17.77 -18.69 -1.71
C PRO A 73 -16.29 -19.00 -1.46
N PHE A 74 -15.65 -18.21 -0.59
CA PHE A 74 -14.31 -18.48 -0.06
C PHE A 74 -14.27 -18.11 1.42
N THR A 75 -13.38 -18.74 2.19
CA THR A 75 -13.23 -18.50 3.63
C THR A 75 -12.04 -17.60 3.93
N GLN A 76 -10.91 -17.83 3.27
CA GLN A 76 -9.68 -17.08 3.45
C GLN A 76 -8.91 -17.01 2.13
N LEU A 77 -8.22 -15.90 1.93
CA LEU A 77 -7.25 -15.70 0.86
C LEU A 77 -6.05 -14.98 1.47
N ASP A 78 -4.88 -15.60 1.36
CA ASP A 78 -3.61 -14.98 1.70
C ASP A 78 -2.85 -14.70 0.40
N VAL A 79 -2.36 -13.48 0.25
CA VAL A 79 -1.62 -13.04 -0.94
C VAL A 79 -0.26 -12.56 -0.49
N GLU A 80 0.77 -13.20 -1.00
CA GLU A 80 2.16 -12.79 -0.83
C GLU A 80 2.64 -12.05 -2.09
N VAL A 81 3.27 -10.90 -1.89
CA VAL A 81 3.84 -10.10 -2.98
C VAL A 81 5.30 -9.82 -2.64
N GLU A 82 6.19 -10.25 -3.53
CA GLU A 82 7.62 -9.93 -3.48
C GLU A 82 7.94 -8.85 -4.52
N GLY A 83 8.64 -7.81 -4.09
CA GLY A 83 9.19 -6.77 -4.95
C GLY A 83 10.71 -6.75 -4.83
N VAL A 84 11.41 -6.91 -5.95
CA VAL A 84 12.87 -6.85 -6.01
C VAL A 84 13.27 -5.48 -6.56
N LEU A 85 13.98 -4.71 -5.73
CA LEU A 85 14.66 -3.50 -6.16
C LEU A 85 16.12 -3.85 -6.46
N ASP A 86 16.55 -3.61 -7.69
CA ASP A 86 17.90 -3.94 -8.16
C ASP A 86 18.53 -2.76 -8.91
N MET A 87 19.86 -2.76 -8.99
CA MET A 87 20.60 -1.87 -9.86
C MET A 87 20.58 -2.41 -11.28
N ALA A 88 20.13 -1.59 -12.23
CA ALA A 88 20.16 -1.91 -13.67
C ALA A 88 21.57 -1.82 -14.25
#